data_AF-A0A5C9C3K6-F1
#
_entry.id   AF-A0A5C9C3K6-F1
#
_cell.length_a   1.000
_cell.length_b   1.000
_cell.length_c   1.000
_cell.angle_alpha   90.00
_cell.angle_beta   90.00
_cell.angle_gamma   90.00
#
_symmetry.space_group_name_H-M   'P 1'
#
loop_
_entity.id
_entity.type
_entity.pdbx_description
1 polymer ?
#
loop_
_entity_poly.entity_id
_entity_poly.type
_entity_poly.pdbx_seq_one_letter_code
_entity_poly.pdbx_strand_id
1 'polypeptide(L)'
;MVRFLYFRKPGNGGFIVRPFGALFFGRLGDLIGRKHTFLLTLVIMGGSTFAIGLIPNFDSIGYAAPILVLILRLLQGLALGGEYGGAATYVAEHAPEHKRGYYTSWIQTTATLGLFVSLGVILLTRHSLDADAAKSIAKFNDWGWRIPFVVSIFLVGLSIYIRLKMKESPLFTELKASGKTSVNPIKESFGHKTNLKMVLLALFGATMGQGVVWYTGQFYAQSFIENVCKIDFDQSRTILIWAILFGTPFFVLFGSWSDKVGRKWIMLSGMFLAICTYHFLFNGLLQILQV
;
A
#
# COMPACT_ATOMS: atom_id res chain seq x y z
N MET A 1 29.04 4.46 7.67
CA MET A 1 27.70 4.64 8.28
C MET A 1 26.74 5.53 7.47
N VAL A 2 27.12 6.76 7.08
CA VAL A 2 26.26 7.69 6.29
C VAL A 2 25.87 7.16 4.89
N ARG A 3 26.71 6.32 4.26
CA ARG A 3 26.45 5.76 2.92
C ARG A 3 25.38 4.66 2.88
N PHE A 4 25.12 3.98 4.01
CA PHE A 4 24.11 2.91 4.11
C PHE A 4 22.68 3.46 4.27
N LEU A 5 22.53 4.61 4.95
CA LEU A 5 21.25 5.33 5.07
C LEU A 5 20.76 5.89 3.73
N TYR A 6 21.65 6.28 2.83
CA TYR A 6 21.29 6.74 1.49
C TYR A 6 20.73 5.60 0.61
N PHE A 7 21.27 4.39 0.74
CA PHE A 7 20.75 3.19 0.06
C PHE A 7 19.41 2.68 0.65
N ARG A 8 19.06 3.14 1.86
CA ARG A 8 17.81 2.81 2.53
C ARG A 8 16.63 3.70 2.10
N LYS A 9 16.86 4.77 1.34
CA LYS A 9 15.78 5.47 0.63
C LYS A 9 15.39 4.61 -0.58
N PRO A 10 14.25 3.88 -0.56
CA PRO A 10 13.86 3.09 -1.70
C PRO A 10 13.60 4.06 -2.86
N GLY A 11 14.52 4.09 -3.82
CA GLY A 11 14.24 4.62 -5.13
C GLY A 11 13.01 3.90 -5.69
N ASN A 12 12.20 4.63 -6.45
CA ASN A 12 10.88 4.30 -6.98
C ASN A 12 10.76 2.98 -7.79
N GLY A 13 11.75 2.07 -7.78
CA GLY A 13 11.76 0.83 -8.56
C GLY A 13 10.54 -0.06 -8.29
N GLY A 14 10.13 -0.19 -7.03
CA GLY A 14 8.91 -0.94 -6.68
C GLY A 14 7.61 -0.33 -7.21
N PHE A 15 7.59 0.97 -7.52
CA PHE A 15 6.44 1.64 -8.14
C PHE A 15 6.37 1.41 -9.65
N ILE A 16 7.53 1.38 -10.32
CA ILE A 16 7.64 1.19 -11.76
C ILE A 16 7.07 -0.18 -12.18
N VAL A 17 7.24 -1.20 -11.34
CA VAL A 17 6.78 -2.56 -11.64
C VAL A 17 5.30 -2.82 -11.31
N ARG A 18 4.61 -1.93 -10.58
CA ARG A 18 3.20 -2.13 -10.19
C ARG A 18 2.24 -2.23 -11.38
N PRO A 19 2.33 -1.40 -12.43
CA PRO A 19 1.47 -1.55 -13.61
C PRO A 19 1.65 -2.91 -14.31
N PHE A 20 2.90 -3.39 -14.40
CA PHE A 20 3.21 -4.71 -14.96
C PHE A 20 2.65 -5.83 -14.08
N GLY A 21 2.75 -5.68 -12.77
CA GLY A 21 2.15 -6.58 -11.79
C GLY A 21 0.64 -6.65 -11.91
N ALA A 22 -0.02 -5.49 -12.06
CA ALA A 22 -1.47 -5.41 -12.28
C ALA A 22 -1.91 -6.14 -13.55
N LEU A 23 -1.17 -6.00 -14.65
CA LEU A 23 -1.46 -6.70 -15.91
C LEU A 23 -1.24 -8.22 -15.79
N PHE A 24 -0.09 -8.61 -15.22
CA PHE A 24 0.29 -10.02 -15.09
C PHE A 24 -0.64 -10.78 -14.14
N PHE A 25 -0.76 -10.30 -12.89
CA PHE A 25 -1.60 -10.94 -11.88
C PHE A 25 -3.09 -10.71 -12.13
N GLY A 26 -3.50 -9.61 -12.77
CA GLY A 26 -4.88 -9.41 -13.21
C GLY A 26 -5.30 -10.50 -14.21
N ARG A 27 -4.50 -10.70 -15.27
CA ARG A 27 -4.73 -11.79 -16.23
C ARG A 27 -4.69 -13.16 -15.57
N LEU A 28 -3.73 -13.38 -14.66
CA LEU A 28 -3.64 -14.65 -13.93
C LEU A 28 -4.90 -14.89 -13.10
N GLY A 29 -5.41 -13.89 -12.38
CA GLY A 29 -6.67 -13.94 -11.64
C GLY A 29 -7.87 -14.31 -12.51
N ASP A 30 -7.94 -13.79 -13.74
CA ASP A 30 -9.00 -14.08 -14.69
C ASP A 30 -8.88 -15.48 -15.34
N LEU A 31 -7.70 -16.11 -15.31
CA LEU A 31 -7.46 -17.43 -15.91
C LEU A 31 -7.52 -18.59 -14.89
N ILE A 32 -6.83 -18.46 -13.76
CA ILE A 32 -6.69 -19.52 -12.74
C ILE A 32 -7.59 -19.31 -11.52
N GLY A 33 -8.29 -18.18 -11.44
CA GLY A 33 -9.14 -17.80 -10.31
C GLY A 33 -8.45 -16.82 -9.37
N ARG A 34 -9.28 -15.97 -8.75
CA ARG A 34 -8.81 -14.88 -7.87
C ARG A 34 -8.22 -15.40 -6.58
N LYS A 35 -8.77 -16.48 -6.00
CA LYS A 35 -8.25 -17.07 -4.76
C LYS A 35 -6.78 -17.45 -4.89
N HIS A 36 -6.42 -18.18 -5.95
CA HIS A 36 -5.06 -18.67 -6.17
C HIS A 36 -4.08 -17.53 -6.44
N THR A 37 -4.50 -16.56 -7.24
CA THR A 37 -3.70 -15.35 -7.51
C THR A 37 -3.48 -14.52 -6.24
N PHE A 38 -4.47 -14.38 -5.36
CA PHE A 38 -4.30 -13.70 -4.08
C PHE A 38 -3.34 -14.43 -3.13
N LEU A 39 -3.40 -15.76 -3.10
CA LEU A 39 -2.47 -16.54 -2.28
C LEU A 39 -1.04 -16.39 -2.79
N LEU A 40 -0.83 -16.46 -4.11
CA LEU A 40 0.49 -16.32 -4.74
C LEU A 40 1.09 -14.93 -4.50
N THR A 41 0.32 -13.87 -4.76
CA THR A 41 0.77 -12.48 -4.54
C THR A 41 1.11 -12.23 -3.08
N LEU A 42 0.28 -12.73 -2.16
CA LEU A 42 0.56 -12.64 -0.73
C LEU A 42 1.85 -13.34 -0.33
N VAL A 43 2.09 -14.56 -0.81
CA VAL A 43 3.30 -15.32 -0.50
C VAL A 43 4.54 -14.61 -1.04
N ILE A 44 4.48 -14.08 -2.27
CA ILE A 44 5.58 -13.32 -2.88
C ILE A 44 5.85 -12.05 -2.07
N MET A 45 4.83 -11.24 -1.79
CA MET A 45 4.98 -9.98 -1.06
C MET A 45 5.45 -10.22 0.39
N GLY A 46 4.78 -11.11 1.10
CA GLY A 46 5.07 -11.44 2.49
C GLY A 46 6.43 -12.11 2.65
N GLY A 47 6.72 -13.12 1.83
CA GLY A 47 8.01 -13.80 1.80
C GLY A 47 9.17 -12.86 1.46
N SER A 48 8.97 -11.94 0.51
CA SER A 48 9.98 -10.92 0.19
C SER A 48 10.20 -9.95 1.35
N THR A 49 9.14 -9.58 2.08
CA THR A 49 9.25 -8.71 3.26
C THR A 49 10.05 -9.36 4.37
N PHE A 50 9.76 -10.62 4.66
CA PHE A 50 10.51 -11.40 5.63
C PHE A 50 11.99 -11.58 5.20
N ALA A 51 12.22 -11.93 3.93
CA ALA A 51 13.56 -12.14 3.39
C ALA A 51 14.44 -10.87 3.48
N ILE A 52 13.88 -9.67 3.33
CA ILE A 52 14.62 -8.41 3.52
C ILE A 52 15.24 -8.33 4.93
N GLY A 53 14.55 -8.82 5.96
CA GLY A 53 15.07 -8.82 7.34
C GLY A 53 16.28 -9.74 7.54
N LEU A 54 16.43 -10.76 6.68
CA LEU A 54 17.50 -11.76 6.74
C LEU A 54 18.75 -11.36 5.96
N ILE A 55 18.67 -10.36 5.06
CA ILE A 55 19.81 -9.97 4.21
C ILE A 55 20.97 -9.46 5.06
N PRO A 56 22.19 -10.04 4.97
CA PRO A 56 23.38 -9.55 5.68
C PRO A 56 23.76 -8.12 5.31
N ASN A 57 24.55 -7.46 6.16
CA ASN A 57 25.00 -6.10 5.93
C ASN A 57 25.97 -6.02 4.73
N PHE A 58 26.15 -4.81 4.20
CA PHE A 58 27.09 -4.54 3.12
C PHE A 58 28.52 -5.00 3.47
N ASP A 59 28.92 -4.89 4.73
CA ASP A 59 30.26 -5.30 5.16
C ASP A 59 30.48 -6.82 5.03
N SER A 60 29.41 -7.62 4.99
CA SER A 60 29.48 -9.09 4.86
C SER A 60 29.44 -9.57 3.42
N ILE A 61 28.57 -8.97 2.58
CA ILE A 61 28.30 -9.48 1.22
C ILE A 61 28.45 -8.42 0.11
N GLY A 62 29.00 -7.24 0.45
CA GLY A 62 29.25 -6.15 -0.49
C GLY A 62 28.01 -5.71 -1.27
N TYR A 63 28.19 -5.47 -2.57
CA TYR A 63 27.11 -5.02 -3.47
C TYR A 63 25.97 -6.03 -3.64
N ALA A 64 26.14 -7.29 -3.23
CA ALA A 64 25.04 -8.26 -3.26
C ALA A 64 23.89 -7.84 -2.32
N ALA A 65 24.18 -7.19 -1.18
CA ALA A 65 23.15 -6.72 -0.24
C ALA A 65 22.12 -5.77 -0.89
N PRO A 66 22.52 -4.62 -1.48
CA PRO A 66 21.57 -3.72 -2.12
C PRO A 66 20.90 -4.32 -3.36
N ILE A 67 21.57 -5.21 -4.11
CA ILE A 67 20.96 -5.89 -5.27
C ILE A 67 19.84 -6.84 -4.81
N LEU A 68 20.08 -7.64 -3.78
CA LEU A 68 19.06 -8.53 -3.22
C LEU A 68 17.87 -7.74 -2.69
N VAL A 69 18.11 -6.66 -1.93
CA VAL A 69 17.04 -5.77 -1.45
C VAL A 69 16.25 -5.20 -2.63
N LEU A 70 16.92 -4.77 -3.70
CA LEU A 70 16.26 -4.25 -4.91
C LEU A 70 15.38 -5.32 -5.57
N ILE A 71 15.89 -6.53 -5.77
CA ILE A 71 15.11 -7.63 -6.37
C ILE A 71 13.86 -7.93 -5.52
N LEU A 72 14.02 -8.06 -4.20
CA LEU A 72 12.89 -8.31 -3.29
C LEU A 72 11.87 -7.16 -3.34
N ARG A 73 12.32 -5.90 -3.44
CA ARG A 73 11.46 -4.73 -3.60
C ARG A 73 10.69 -4.74 -4.91
N LEU A 74 11.31 -5.19 -6.00
CA LEU A 74 10.64 -5.34 -7.30
C LEU A 74 9.58 -6.46 -7.24
N LEU A 75 9.88 -7.59 -6.59
CA LEU A 75 8.92 -8.68 -6.38
C LEU A 75 7.72 -8.22 -5.54
N GLN A 76 7.96 -7.48 -4.45
CA GLN A 76 6.88 -6.87 -3.65
C GLN A 76 6.01 -5.92 -4.48
N GLY A 77 6.64 -5.04 -5.27
CA GLY A 77 5.93 -4.09 -6.12
C GLY A 77 5.06 -4.79 -7.19
N LEU A 78 5.58 -5.84 -7.80
CA LEU A 78 4.86 -6.66 -8.77
C LEU A 78 3.64 -7.33 -8.12
N ALA A 79 3.83 -7.97 -6.97
CA ALA A 79 2.75 -8.65 -6.24
C ALA A 79 1.63 -7.68 -5.83
N LEU A 80 2.00 -6.53 -5.27
CA LEU A 80 1.06 -5.51 -4.81
C LEU A 80 0.19 -4.95 -5.96
N GLY A 81 0.76 -4.84 -7.17
CA GLY A 81 0.05 -4.33 -8.35
C GLY A 81 -1.21 -5.12 -8.69
N GLY A 82 -1.19 -6.45 -8.55
CA GLY A 82 -2.35 -7.30 -8.79
C GLY A 82 -3.26 -7.48 -7.58
N GLU A 83 -2.68 -7.49 -6.38
CA GLU A 83 -3.40 -7.84 -5.15
C GLU A 83 -4.46 -6.79 -4.78
N TYR A 84 -4.12 -5.50 -4.82
CA TYR A 84 -5.03 -4.43 -4.40
C TYR A 84 -6.26 -4.32 -5.31
N GLY A 85 -6.03 -4.25 -6.63
CA GLY A 85 -7.10 -4.14 -7.61
C GLY A 85 -8.02 -5.36 -7.60
N GLY A 86 -7.44 -6.57 -7.55
CA GLY A 86 -8.24 -7.80 -7.45
C GLY A 86 -9.07 -7.86 -6.17
N ALA A 87 -8.49 -7.49 -5.02
CA ALA A 87 -9.22 -7.49 -3.74
C ALA A 87 -10.40 -6.50 -3.75
N ALA A 88 -10.18 -5.30 -4.32
CA ALA A 88 -11.24 -4.31 -4.52
C ALA A 88 -12.40 -4.87 -5.35
N THR A 89 -12.10 -5.52 -6.48
CA THR A 89 -13.11 -6.12 -7.33
C THR A 89 -13.80 -7.31 -6.65
N TYR A 90 -13.06 -8.17 -5.95
CA TYR A 90 -13.62 -9.30 -5.22
C TYR A 90 -14.64 -8.85 -4.16
N VAL A 91 -14.31 -7.85 -3.35
CA VAL A 91 -15.25 -7.32 -2.35
C VAL A 91 -16.43 -6.61 -3.02
N ALA A 92 -16.20 -5.85 -4.09
CA ALA A 92 -17.27 -5.17 -4.81
C ALA A 92 -18.28 -6.14 -5.44
N GLU A 93 -17.84 -7.32 -5.88
CA GLU A 93 -18.68 -8.39 -6.42
C GLU A 93 -19.55 -9.06 -5.34
N HIS A 94 -19.05 -9.17 -4.11
CA HIS A 94 -19.80 -9.76 -2.99
C HIS A 94 -20.65 -8.74 -2.21
N ALA A 95 -20.42 -7.45 -2.43
CA ALA A 95 -21.10 -6.39 -1.71
C ALA A 95 -22.51 -6.11 -2.30
N PRO A 96 -23.52 -5.88 -1.45
CA PRO A 96 -24.84 -5.40 -1.87
C PRO A 96 -24.71 -4.13 -2.71
N GLU A 97 -25.51 -4.00 -3.78
CA GLU A 97 -25.35 -2.92 -4.77
C GLU A 97 -25.35 -1.51 -4.15
N HIS A 98 -26.20 -1.28 -3.15
CA HIS A 98 -26.36 0.01 -2.46
C HIS A 98 -25.37 0.24 -1.30
N LYS A 99 -24.40 -0.66 -1.09
CA LYS A 99 -23.36 -0.55 -0.02
C LYS A 99 -21.95 -0.79 -0.53
N ARG A 100 -21.74 -0.84 -1.85
CA ARG A 100 -20.44 -1.18 -2.45
C ARG A 100 -19.35 -0.19 -2.01
N GLY A 101 -19.66 1.10 -1.84
CA GLY A 101 -18.73 2.12 -1.35
C GLY A 101 -18.30 1.86 0.09
N TYR A 102 -19.25 1.53 0.97
CA TYR A 102 -18.96 1.12 2.34
C TYR A 102 -18.02 -0.10 2.39
N TYR A 103 -18.35 -1.19 1.70
CA TYR A 103 -17.51 -2.42 1.75
C TYR A 103 -16.12 -2.21 1.12
N THR A 104 -16.03 -1.47 0.01
CA THR A 104 -14.74 -1.19 -0.64
C THR A 104 -13.87 -0.21 0.16
N SER A 105 -14.47 0.70 0.94
CA SER A 105 -13.72 1.63 1.79
C SER A 105 -12.92 0.96 2.92
N TRP A 106 -13.36 -0.21 3.38
CA TRP A 106 -12.61 -1.03 4.33
C TRP A 106 -11.29 -1.52 3.74
N ILE A 107 -11.20 -1.70 2.43
CA ILE A 107 -9.96 -2.12 1.75
C ILE A 107 -8.93 -1.00 1.78
N GLN A 108 -9.37 0.25 1.58
CA GLN A 108 -8.47 1.40 1.70
C GLN A 108 -8.01 1.60 3.15
N THR A 109 -8.90 1.33 4.10
CA THR A 109 -8.63 1.40 5.55
C THR A 109 -7.56 0.41 5.98
N THR A 110 -7.48 -0.79 5.38
CA THR A 110 -6.42 -1.75 5.73
C THR A 110 -5.01 -1.23 5.43
N ALA A 111 -4.84 -0.40 4.39
CA ALA A 111 -3.55 0.19 4.05
C ALA A 111 -3.07 1.17 5.15
N THR A 112 -3.96 2.02 5.68
CA THR A 112 -3.60 2.95 6.75
C THR A 112 -3.49 2.26 8.10
N LEU A 113 -4.32 1.27 8.40
CA LEU A 113 -4.15 0.44 9.60
C LEU A 113 -2.83 -0.33 9.57
N GLY A 114 -2.45 -0.88 8.40
CA GLY A 114 -1.16 -1.52 8.22
C GLY A 114 0.01 -0.57 8.46
N LEU A 115 -0.09 0.67 7.97
CA LEU A 115 0.89 1.72 8.27
C LEU A 115 0.92 2.08 9.76
N PHE A 116 -0.23 2.26 10.40
CA PHE A 116 -0.36 2.53 11.83
C PHE A 116 0.34 1.46 12.68
N VAL A 117 0.03 0.18 12.43
CA VAL A 117 0.66 -0.94 13.12
C VAL A 117 2.16 -0.98 12.85
N SER A 118 2.59 -0.74 11.61
CA SER A 118 4.00 -0.69 11.24
C SER A 118 4.76 0.39 12.01
N LEU A 119 4.22 1.61 12.07
CA LEU A 119 4.82 2.72 12.81
C LEU A 119 4.90 2.40 14.31
N GLY A 120 3.84 1.84 14.89
CA GLY A 120 3.82 1.41 16.29
C GLY A 120 4.86 0.34 16.59
N VAL A 121 4.97 -0.70 15.76
CA VAL A 121 5.98 -1.76 15.91
C VAL A 121 7.39 -1.21 15.77
N ILE A 122 7.63 -0.26 14.85
CA ILE A 122 8.93 0.39 14.68
C ILE A 122 9.31 1.16 15.95
N LEU A 123 8.43 2.00 16.48
CA LEU A 123 8.70 2.77 17.70
C LEU A 123 8.89 1.85 18.91
N LEU A 124 7.99 0.88 19.09
CA LEU A 124 8.08 -0.11 20.17
C LEU A 124 9.42 -0.83 20.12
N THR A 125 9.81 -1.36 18.96
CA THR A 125 11.10 -2.03 18.78
C THR A 125 12.25 -1.08 19.09
N ARG A 126 12.22 0.15 18.57
CA ARG A 126 13.29 1.14 18.75
C ARG A 126 13.52 1.53 20.20
N HIS A 127 12.48 1.53 21.03
CA HIS A 127 12.56 1.90 22.45
C HIS A 127 12.67 0.72 23.42
N SER A 128 12.62 -0.53 22.94
CA SER A 128 12.61 -1.73 23.80
C SER A 128 13.90 -2.57 23.76
N LEU A 129 14.96 -2.11 23.08
CA LEU A 129 16.22 -2.89 22.92
C LEU A 129 17.22 -2.70 24.06
N ASP A 130 17.05 -1.65 24.86
CA ASP A 130 17.87 -1.33 26.02
C ASP A 130 17.07 -0.46 27.01
N ALA A 131 17.48 -0.47 28.28
CA ALA A 131 16.89 0.40 29.30
C ALA A 131 17.31 1.88 29.08
N ASP A 132 18.51 2.10 28.52
CA ASP A 132 18.98 3.42 28.14
C ASP A 132 18.47 3.77 26.73
N ALA A 133 17.73 4.88 26.64
CA ALA A 133 17.12 5.31 25.38
C ALA A 133 18.15 5.53 24.26
N ALA A 134 19.30 6.16 24.55
CA ALA A 134 20.31 6.42 23.53
C ALA A 134 20.94 5.12 23.02
N LYS A 135 21.18 4.15 23.92
CA LYS A 135 21.70 2.83 23.53
C LYS A 135 20.67 2.02 22.75
N SER A 136 19.39 2.08 23.12
CA SER A 136 18.31 1.41 22.39
C SER A 136 18.22 1.91 20.96
N ILE A 137 18.32 3.23 20.76
CA ILE A 137 18.34 3.86 19.43
C ILE A 137 19.55 3.43 18.62
N ALA A 138 20.73 3.39 19.23
CA ALA A 138 21.95 2.94 18.56
C ALA A 138 21.82 1.47 18.09
N LYS A 139 21.33 0.58 18.96
CA LYS A 139 21.07 -0.84 18.63
C LYS A 139 20.02 -0.99 17.52
N PHE A 140 18.97 -0.17 17.55
CA PHE A 140 17.94 -0.18 16.50
C PHE A 140 18.50 0.18 15.13
N ASN A 141 19.33 1.23 15.08
CA ASN A 141 19.96 1.70 13.84
C ASN A 141 20.98 0.70 13.28
N ASP A 142 21.64 -0.06 14.16
CA ASP A 142 22.60 -1.09 13.79
C ASP A 142 21.93 -2.35 13.22
N TRP A 143 21.13 -3.05 14.05
CA TRP A 143 20.52 -4.34 13.68
C TRP A 143 19.03 -4.45 14.02
N GLY A 144 18.54 -3.71 15.01
CA GLY A 144 17.17 -3.86 15.52
C GLY A 144 16.08 -3.54 14.49
N TRP A 145 16.39 -2.75 13.45
CA TRP A 145 15.50 -2.51 12.32
C TRP A 145 15.07 -3.79 11.56
N ARG A 146 15.78 -4.92 11.74
CA ARG A 146 15.43 -6.22 11.15
C ARG A 146 14.24 -6.88 11.84
N ILE A 147 14.03 -6.60 13.12
CA ILE A 147 12.99 -7.25 13.94
C ILE A 147 11.59 -7.08 13.33
N PRO A 148 11.12 -5.87 12.93
CA PRO A 148 9.81 -5.72 12.30
C PRO A 148 9.63 -6.56 11.02
N PHE A 149 10.70 -6.74 10.23
CA PHE A 149 10.65 -7.57 9.03
C PHE A 149 10.54 -9.05 9.36
N VAL A 150 11.29 -9.54 10.35
CA VAL A 150 11.22 -10.94 10.80
C VAL A 150 9.85 -11.23 11.42
N VAL A 151 9.34 -10.35 12.28
CA VAL A 151 8.01 -10.47 12.92
C VAL A 151 6.87 -10.49 11.89
N SER A 152 7.07 -9.89 10.71
CA SER A 152 6.06 -9.92 9.64
C SER A 152 5.67 -11.34 9.21
N ILE A 153 6.52 -12.36 9.44
CA ILE A 153 6.21 -13.75 9.10
C ILE A 153 4.96 -14.27 9.81
N PHE A 154 4.68 -13.81 11.03
CA PHE A 154 3.47 -14.19 11.77
C PHE A 154 2.22 -13.64 11.07
N LEU A 155 2.27 -12.39 10.61
CA LEU A 155 1.18 -11.78 9.84
C LEU A 155 0.99 -12.48 8.50
N VAL A 156 2.08 -12.86 7.83
CA VAL A 156 2.03 -13.63 6.58
C VAL A 156 1.39 -14.99 6.81
N GLY A 157 1.81 -15.73 7.85
CA GLY A 157 1.24 -17.03 8.19
C GLY A 157 -0.25 -16.96 8.52
N LEU A 158 -0.66 -15.99 9.35
CA LEU A 158 -2.08 -15.76 9.64
C LEU A 158 -2.88 -15.42 8.38
N SER A 159 -2.31 -14.59 7.52
CA SER A 159 -2.99 -14.18 6.29
C SER A 159 -3.11 -15.32 5.27
N ILE A 160 -2.10 -16.20 5.18
CA ILE A 160 -2.18 -17.46 4.40
C ILE A 160 -3.31 -18.33 4.94
N TYR A 161 -3.37 -18.55 6.25
CA TYR A 161 -4.41 -19.35 6.88
C TYR A 161 -5.82 -18.83 6.55
N ILE A 162 -6.03 -17.52 6.65
CA ILE A 162 -7.32 -16.89 6.32
C ILE A 162 -7.63 -17.07 4.83
N ARG A 163 -6.66 -16.81 3.93
CA ARG A 163 -6.87 -16.92 2.47
C ARG A 163 -7.16 -18.35 2.02
N LEU A 164 -6.57 -19.37 2.65
CA LEU A 164 -6.85 -20.77 2.35
C LEU A 164 -8.33 -21.12 2.59
N LYS A 165 -8.98 -20.47 3.57
CA LYS A 165 -10.39 -20.65 3.92
C LYS A 165 -11.36 -19.84 3.06
N MET A 166 -10.89 -18.93 2.20
CA MET A 166 -11.77 -18.16 1.32
C MET A 166 -12.38 -19.02 0.21
N LYS A 167 -13.64 -18.71 -0.15
CA LYS A 167 -14.33 -19.27 -1.32
C LYS A 167 -13.99 -18.47 -2.57
N GLU A 168 -14.00 -19.13 -3.73
CA GLU A 168 -13.80 -18.47 -5.03
C GLU A 168 -14.96 -17.48 -5.31
N SER A 169 -14.74 -16.49 -6.19
CA SER A 169 -15.81 -15.53 -6.55
C SER A 169 -16.97 -16.27 -7.24
N PRO A 170 -18.23 -16.10 -6.78
CA PRO A 170 -19.42 -16.70 -7.40
C PRO A 170 -19.52 -16.41 -8.89
N LEU A 171 -19.18 -15.18 -9.29
CA LEU A 171 -19.18 -14.74 -10.68
C LEU A 171 -18.13 -15.47 -11.52
N PHE A 172 -16.96 -15.76 -10.93
CA PHE A 172 -15.92 -16.56 -11.58
C PHE A 172 -16.35 -18.04 -11.68
N THR A 173 -17.00 -18.57 -10.65
CA THR A 173 -17.54 -19.93 -10.66
C THR A 173 -18.63 -20.09 -11.72
N GLU A 174 -19.54 -19.13 -11.86
CA GLU A 174 -20.58 -19.10 -12.90
C GLU A 174 -20.00 -18.97 -14.31
N LEU A 175 -19.02 -18.08 -14.53
CA LEU A 175 -18.37 -17.91 -15.83
C LEU A 175 -17.61 -19.16 -16.28
N LYS A 176 -16.95 -19.85 -15.33
CA LYS A 176 -16.27 -21.12 -15.59
C LYS A 176 -17.26 -22.24 -15.89
N ALA A 177 -18.38 -22.29 -15.17
CA ALA A 177 -19.46 -23.25 -15.40
C ALA A 177 -20.16 -23.00 -16.75
N SER A 178 -20.30 -21.75 -17.18
CA SER A 178 -20.92 -21.40 -18.47
C SER A 178 -19.98 -21.52 -19.67
N GLY A 179 -18.70 -21.88 -19.48
CA GLY A 179 -17.70 -21.97 -20.54
C GLY A 179 -17.37 -20.64 -21.24
N LYS A 180 -17.74 -19.49 -20.64
CA LYS A 180 -17.58 -18.14 -21.21
C LYS A 180 -16.38 -17.41 -20.60
N THR A 181 -15.33 -18.13 -20.25
CA THR A 181 -14.09 -17.50 -19.80
C THR A 181 -13.46 -16.77 -20.99
N SER A 182 -13.29 -15.45 -20.88
CA SER A 182 -12.64 -14.65 -21.93
C SER A 182 -11.25 -15.21 -22.22
N VAL A 183 -11.00 -15.54 -23.49
CA VAL A 183 -9.72 -16.12 -23.94
C VAL A 183 -8.60 -15.06 -23.90
N ASN A 184 -8.95 -13.76 -23.94
CA ASN A 184 -7.97 -12.68 -23.93
C ASN A 184 -8.50 -11.37 -23.30
N PRO A 185 -8.65 -11.31 -21.96
CA PRO A 185 -9.30 -10.19 -21.25
C PRO A 185 -8.63 -8.83 -21.48
N ILE A 186 -7.29 -8.83 -21.63
CA ILE A 186 -6.51 -7.62 -21.90
C ILE A 186 -6.83 -7.07 -23.31
N LYS A 187 -6.95 -7.94 -24.31
CA LYS A 187 -7.23 -7.52 -25.70
C LYS A 187 -8.66 -7.01 -25.85
N GLU A 188 -9.63 -7.55 -25.10
CA GLU A 188 -11.01 -7.05 -25.10
C GLU A 188 -11.15 -5.69 -24.40
N SER A 189 -10.39 -5.47 -23.32
CA SER A 189 -10.40 -4.20 -22.58
C SER A 189 -9.76 -3.06 -23.37
N PHE A 190 -8.65 -3.33 -24.08
CA PHE A 190 -7.91 -2.30 -24.85
C PHE A 190 -8.23 -2.27 -26.36
N GLY A 191 -8.90 -3.29 -26.90
CA GLY A 191 -9.16 -3.42 -28.34
C GLY A 191 -10.37 -2.63 -28.84
N HIS A 192 -11.30 -2.25 -27.96
CA HIS A 192 -12.50 -1.47 -28.32
C HIS A 192 -12.31 0.00 -27.96
N LYS A 193 -12.44 0.92 -28.93
CA LYS A 193 -12.22 2.38 -28.75
C LYS A 193 -13.05 2.98 -27.60
N THR A 194 -14.27 2.50 -27.39
CA THR A 194 -15.15 2.95 -26.30
C THR A 194 -14.65 2.54 -24.92
N ASN A 195 -14.14 1.30 -24.79
CA ASN A 195 -13.52 0.80 -23.56
C ASN A 195 -12.21 1.55 -23.28
N LEU A 196 -11.39 1.78 -24.31
CA LEU A 196 -10.15 2.53 -24.19
C LEU A 196 -10.39 3.96 -23.66
N LYS A 197 -11.42 4.66 -24.15
CA LYS A 197 -11.78 6.00 -23.64
C LYS A 197 -12.14 5.98 -22.15
N MET A 198 -12.92 4.98 -21.72
CA MET A 198 -13.28 4.82 -20.30
C MET A 198 -12.07 4.46 -19.44
N VAL A 199 -11.19 3.59 -19.93
CA VAL A 199 -9.93 3.21 -19.26
C VAL A 199 -9.03 4.43 -19.10
N LEU A 200 -8.83 5.23 -20.15
CA LEU A 200 -8.01 6.45 -20.08
C LEU A 200 -8.60 7.47 -19.10
N LEU A 201 -9.93 7.66 -19.11
CA LEU A 201 -10.58 8.57 -18.17
C LEU A 201 -10.47 8.09 -16.72
N ALA A 202 -10.58 6.78 -16.47
CA ALA A 202 -10.38 6.20 -15.16
C ALA A 202 -8.91 6.31 -14.70
N LEU A 203 -7.95 6.10 -15.59
CA LEU A 203 -6.51 6.18 -15.30
C LEU A 203 -6.07 7.62 -15.04
N PHE A 204 -6.25 8.50 -16.02
CA PHE A 204 -5.74 9.88 -15.97
C PHE A 204 -6.64 10.84 -15.21
N GLY A 205 -7.97 10.64 -15.25
CA GLY A 205 -8.92 11.51 -14.57
C GLY A 205 -9.09 11.14 -13.10
N ALA A 206 -9.56 9.91 -12.83
CA ALA A 206 -9.87 9.48 -11.48
C ALA A 206 -8.63 9.05 -10.68
N THR A 207 -7.83 8.12 -11.23
CA THR A 207 -6.81 7.41 -10.46
C THR A 207 -5.57 8.26 -10.22
N MET A 208 -5.09 9.01 -11.22
CA MET A 208 -3.94 9.90 -11.03
C MET A 208 -4.21 10.99 -10.00
N GLY A 209 -5.36 11.66 -10.08
CA GLY A 209 -5.74 12.70 -9.11
C GLY A 209 -5.82 12.14 -7.69
N GLN A 210 -6.48 11.00 -7.50
CA GLN A 210 -6.55 10.32 -6.20
C GLN A 210 -5.16 9.91 -5.69
N GLY A 211 -4.32 9.38 -6.60
CA GLY A 211 -2.95 9.01 -6.29
C GLY A 211 -2.15 10.19 -5.76
N VAL A 212 -2.14 11.32 -6.48
CA VAL A 212 -1.42 12.53 -6.04
C VAL A 212 -1.89 12.98 -4.67
N VAL A 213 -3.21 13.10 -4.46
CA VAL A 213 -3.78 13.52 -3.17
C VAL A 213 -3.34 12.58 -2.05
N TRP A 214 -3.44 11.28 -2.26
CA TRP A 214 -3.11 10.27 -1.25
C TRP A 214 -1.62 10.18 -0.94
N TYR A 215 -0.75 10.12 -1.96
CA TYR A 215 0.71 10.08 -1.76
C TYR A 215 1.23 11.36 -1.13
N THR A 216 0.67 12.52 -1.49
CA THR A 216 1.05 13.80 -0.89
C THR A 216 0.64 13.86 0.58
N GLY A 217 -0.58 13.43 0.91
CA GLY A 217 -1.08 13.46 2.29
C GLY A 217 -0.40 12.44 3.22
N GLN A 218 0.02 11.28 2.71
CA GLN A 218 0.59 10.20 3.53
C GLN A 218 2.13 10.23 3.54
N PHE A 219 2.77 10.10 2.38
CA PHE A 219 4.22 9.91 2.31
C PHE A 219 4.99 11.23 2.18
N TYR A 220 4.48 12.17 1.38
CA TYR A 220 5.13 13.46 1.24
C TYR A 220 5.00 14.27 2.52
N ALA A 221 3.84 14.27 3.19
CA ALA A 221 3.67 14.90 4.49
C ALA A 221 4.72 14.44 5.52
N GLN A 222 4.93 13.12 5.63
CA GLN A 222 6.01 12.57 6.46
C GLN A 222 7.39 13.09 6.04
N SER A 223 7.71 13.00 4.74
CA SER A 223 9.00 13.47 4.21
C SER A 223 9.22 14.97 4.44
N PHE A 224 8.16 15.77 4.38
CA PHE A 224 8.19 17.21 4.59
C PHE A 224 8.46 17.54 6.06
N ILE A 225 7.77 16.88 7.00
CA ILE A 225 8.00 17.05 8.43
C ILE A 225 9.45 16.71 8.81
N GLU A 226 9.98 15.61 8.27
CA GLU A 226 11.36 15.16 8.58
C GLU A 226 12.43 16.00 7.89
N ASN A 227 12.30 16.25 6.58
CA ASN A 227 13.39 16.85 5.79
C ASN A 227 13.31 18.37 5.70
N VAL A 228 12.11 18.96 5.76
CA VAL A 228 11.90 20.41 5.65
C VAL A 228 11.70 21.03 7.03
N CYS A 229 10.75 20.52 7.81
CA CYS A 229 10.50 21.02 9.17
C CYS A 229 11.54 20.52 10.19
N LYS A 230 12.50 19.70 9.78
CA LYS A 230 13.61 19.19 10.62
C LYS A 230 13.16 18.54 11.94
N ILE A 231 11.93 18.03 11.99
CA ILE A 231 11.42 17.34 13.15
C ILE A 231 12.13 15.99 13.28
N ASP A 232 12.44 15.62 14.53
CA ASP A 232 13.16 14.39 14.82
C ASP A 232 12.36 13.14 14.43
N PHE A 233 13.07 12.01 14.42
CA PHE A 233 12.50 10.75 13.98
C PHE A 233 11.27 10.34 14.80
N ASP A 234 11.33 10.42 16.13
CA ASP A 234 10.28 9.89 17.02
C ASP A 234 9.05 10.79 17.03
N GLN A 235 9.27 12.10 17.10
CA GLN A 235 8.18 13.07 17.05
C GLN A 235 7.43 12.99 15.72
N SER A 236 8.15 12.87 14.58
CA SER A 236 7.52 12.71 13.26
C SER A 236 6.61 11.48 13.19
N ARG A 237 7.08 10.31 13.64
CA ARG A 237 6.23 9.08 13.61
C ARG A 237 5.06 9.19 14.57
N THR A 238 5.25 9.82 15.73
CA THR A 238 4.17 10.06 16.69
C THR A 238 3.07 10.94 16.11
N ILE A 239 3.43 12.03 15.42
CA ILE A 239 2.48 12.90 14.71
C ILE A 239 1.71 12.09 13.66
N LEU A 240 2.40 11.26 12.87
CA LEU A 240 1.74 10.43 11.85
C LEU A 240 0.81 9.38 12.44
N ILE A 241 1.16 8.76 13.56
CA ILE A 241 0.28 7.81 14.27
C ILE A 241 -1.04 8.50 14.63
N TRP A 242 -0.97 9.70 15.22
CA TRP A 242 -2.18 10.48 15.52
C TRP A 242 -2.93 10.90 14.27
N ALA A 243 -2.24 11.38 13.24
CA ALA A 243 -2.85 11.78 11.97
C ALA A 243 -3.59 10.60 11.31
N ILE A 244 -3.00 9.40 11.31
CA ILE A 244 -3.62 8.19 10.75
C ILE A 244 -4.78 7.73 11.63
N LEU A 245 -4.65 7.78 12.96
CA LEU A 245 -5.71 7.38 13.89
C LEU A 245 -6.98 8.22 13.67
N PHE A 246 -6.82 9.54 13.53
CA PHE A 246 -7.95 10.44 13.28
C PHE A 246 -8.40 10.44 11.82
N GLY A 247 -7.48 10.25 10.87
CA GLY A 247 -7.78 10.25 9.43
C GLY A 247 -8.45 8.97 8.92
N THR A 248 -8.12 7.80 9.50
CA THR A 248 -8.57 6.50 9.00
C THR A 248 -10.10 6.32 9.02
N PRO A 249 -10.83 6.70 10.09
CA PRO A 249 -12.29 6.61 10.12
C PRO A 249 -12.97 7.33 8.95
N PHE A 250 -12.37 8.40 8.43
CA PHE A 250 -12.93 9.15 7.31
C PHE A 250 -13.00 8.33 6.02
N PHE A 251 -12.16 7.32 5.80
CA PHE A 251 -12.30 6.42 4.65
C PHE A 251 -13.66 5.71 4.68
N VAL A 252 -14.06 5.18 5.83
CA VAL A 252 -15.34 4.49 6.00
C VAL A 252 -16.51 5.47 5.95
N LEU A 253 -16.37 6.64 6.59
CA LEU A 253 -17.41 7.68 6.58
C LEU A 253 -17.69 8.15 5.15
N PHE A 254 -16.68 8.64 4.42
CA PHE A 254 -16.86 9.12 3.04
C PHE A 254 -17.15 7.97 2.06
N GLY A 255 -16.65 6.77 2.33
CA GLY A 255 -17.00 5.56 1.58
C GLY A 255 -18.49 5.26 1.66
N SER A 256 -19.07 5.27 2.86
CA SER A 256 -20.51 5.09 3.06
C SER A 256 -21.34 6.25 2.50
N TRP A 257 -20.82 7.47 2.58
CA TRP A 257 -21.51 8.65 2.05
C TRP A 257 -21.56 8.64 0.51
N SER A 258 -20.53 8.07 -0.12
CA SER A 258 -20.45 7.91 -1.57
C SER A 258 -21.56 7.02 -2.14
N ASP A 259 -22.09 6.09 -1.34
CA ASP A 259 -23.23 5.25 -1.73
C ASP A 259 -24.55 6.05 -1.77
N LYS A 260 -24.65 7.18 -1.06
CA LYS A 260 -25.86 8.03 -1.01
C LYS A 260 -25.82 9.18 -2.02
N VAL A 261 -24.69 9.88 -2.11
CA VAL A 261 -24.54 11.12 -2.92
C VAL A 261 -23.97 10.83 -4.32
N GLY A 262 -23.39 9.64 -4.51
CA GLY A 262 -22.72 9.25 -5.72
C GLY A 262 -21.20 9.52 -5.67
N ARG A 263 -20.44 8.53 -6.17
CA ARG A 263 -18.98 8.47 -6.06
C ARG A 263 -18.26 9.61 -6.74
N LYS A 264 -18.75 10.03 -7.92
CA LYS A 264 -18.17 11.11 -8.72
C LYS A 264 -18.01 12.39 -7.91
N TRP A 265 -19.06 12.79 -7.19
CA TRP A 265 -19.07 14.07 -6.46
C TRP A 265 -18.20 14.03 -5.21
N ILE A 266 -18.17 12.91 -4.49
CA ILE A 266 -17.25 12.72 -3.36
C ILE A 266 -15.78 12.78 -3.82
N MET A 267 -15.45 12.12 -4.93
CA MET A 267 -14.08 12.16 -5.46
C MET A 267 -13.66 13.56 -5.92
N LEU A 268 -14.52 14.24 -6.69
CA LEU A 268 -14.21 15.59 -7.20
C LEU A 268 -14.12 16.62 -6.08
N SER A 269 -15.03 16.58 -5.10
CA SER A 269 -14.97 17.48 -3.94
C SER A 269 -13.71 17.26 -3.10
N GLY A 270 -13.31 16.00 -2.87
CA GLY A 270 -12.06 15.70 -2.17
C GLY A 270 -10.81 16.20 -2.92
N MET A 271 -10.77 16.03 -4.24
CA MET A 271 -9.67 16.58 -5.06
C MET A 271 -9.65 18.11 -5.03
N PHE A 272 -10.82 18.75 -5.16
CA PHE A 272 -10.93 20.20 -5.10
C PHE A 272 -10.49 20.74 -3.73
N LEU A 273 -10.94 20.10 -2.65
CA LEU A 273 -10.53 20.46 -1.29
C LEU A 273 -9.02 20.33 -1.13
N ALA A 274 -8.39 19.27 -1.66
CA ALA A 274 -6.95 19.10 -1.61
C ALA A 274 -6.21 20.24 -2.34
N ILE A 275 -6.67 20.63 -3.54
CA ILE A 275 -6.11 21.78 -4.28
C ILE A 275 -6.19 23.05 -3.44
N CYS A 276 -7.34 23.32 -2.83
CA CYS A 276 -7.55 24.54 -2.05
C CYS A 276 -6.80 24.54 -0.72
N THR A 277 -6.55 23.38 -0.09
CA THR A 277 -6.08 23.32 1.30
C THR A 277 -4.63 22.91 1.45
N TYR A 278 -4.06 22.10 0.54
CA TYR A 278 -2.73 21.52 0.73
C TYR A 278 -1.66 22.59 0.92
N HIS A 279 -1.67 23.64 0.08
CA HIS A 279 -0.71 24.73 0.22
C HIS A 279 -0.76 25.38 1.62
N PHE A 280 -1.95 25.69 2.12
CA PHE A 280 -2.11 26.28 3.45
C PHE A 280 -1.76 25.31 4.58
N LEU A 281 -2.08 24.02 4.44
CA LEU A 281 -1.74 23.00 5.44
C LEU A 281 -0.22 22.85 5.58
N PHE A 282 0.51 22.77 4.47
CA PHE A 282 1.97 22.67 4.49
C PHE A 282 2.63 23.95 5.04
N ASN A 283 2.10 25.13 4.71
CA ASN A 283 2.57 26.38 5.31
C ASN A 283 2.25 26.47 6.82
N GLY A 284 1.08 26.01 7.23
CA GLY A 284 0.68 25.96 8.63
C GLY A 284 1.58 25.02 9.44
N LEU A 285 1.98 23.88 8.88
CA LEU A 285 2.96 22.99 9.50
C LEU A 285 4.30 23.69 9.75
N LEU A 286 4.79 24.49 8.79
CA LEU A 286 6.03 25.26 8.96
C LEU A 286 5.90 26.27 10.12
N GLN A 287 4.79 27.00 10.16
CA GLN A 287 4.56 28.02 11.19
C GLN A 287 4.41 27.43 12.60
N ILE A 288 3.64 26.35 12.73
CA ILE A 288 3.37 25.70 14.03
C ILE A 288 4.64 25.06 14.61
N LEU A 289 5.47 24.48 13.73
CA LEU A 289 6.68 23.76 14.13
C LEU A 289 7.90 24.69 14.31
N GLN A 290 7.71 26.01 14.22
CA GLN A 290 8.72 27.05 14.43
C GLN A 290 10.03 26.80 13.67
N VAL A 291 9.92 26.55 12.36
CA VAL A 291 11.06 26.58 11.42
C VAL A 291 11.00 27.80 10.54
#